data_AF-A0AAW6TT63-F1
#
_entry.id   AF-A0AAW6TT63-F1
#
_cell.length_a   1.000
_cell.length_b   1.000
_cell.length_c   1.000
_cell.angle_alpha   90.00
_cell.angle_beta   90.00
_cell.angle_gamma   90.00
#
_symmetry.space_group_name_H-M   'P 1'
#
loop_
_entity.id
_entity.type
_entity.pdbx_description
1 polymer ?
#
loop_
_entity_poly.entity_id
_entity_poly.type
_entity_poly.pdbx_seq_one_letter_code
_entity_poly.pdbx_strand_id
1 'polypeptide(L)'
;MAEMNEGPVNQSHMIDTTDCLEAVGVFRGWKNFFFLLVVICLLLIQVSFWLVNLGFVAIPQVPVDPLTDSEVVQAAAAQAMTAAGEAPAPAVQSKIRLPLVEKLTWEHVKRTIEVVDGVLILTAGLFCLAMFFSLMVSLIGRLGGINHIARAFFLSLIMFVLVVPWQEVIGSSVIGVAYTPAELAKWVSDKGSGLTHTILYYLRFGGYWFLVVVLAIMSQARSARWTKAILRRLEII
;
A
#
# COMPACT_ATOMS: atom_id res chain seq x y z
N MET A 1 -37.23 43.91 31.62
CA MET A 1 -35.77 44.02 31.35
C MET A 1 -35.13 42.75 31.85
N ALA A 2 -34.85 41.80 30.96
CA ALA A 2 -34.04 40.64 31.27
C ALA A 2 -32.62 40.98 30.81
N GLU A 3 -31.80 41.50 31.71
CA GLU A 3 -30.36 41.59 31.47
C GLU A 3 -29.84 40.16 31.27
N MET A 4 -29.41 39.93 30.05
CA MET A 4 -28.83 38.70 29.57
C MET A 4 -27.59 38.40 30.40
N ASN A 5 -27.59 37.26 31.09
CA ASN A 5 -26.39 36.58 31.56
C ASN A 5 -25.60 36.04 30.35
N GLU A 6 -25.17 36.94 29.47
CA GLU A 6 -24.14 36.68 28.43
C GLU A 6 -22.76 36.66 29.11
N GLY A 7 -22.65 35.84 30.16
CA GLY A 7 -21.48 35.74 31.00
C GLY A 7 -20.29 35.08 30.31
N PRO A 8 -19.16 34.96 31.02
CA PRO A 8 -17.87 34.42 30.54
C PRO A 8 -17.96 33.03 29.87
N VAL A 9 -19.05 32.28 30.09
CA VAL A 9 -19.33 30.97 29.50
C VAL A 9 -19.53 31.02 27.98
N ASN A 10 -20.16 32.08 27.44
CA ASN A 10 -20.32 32.23 25.98
C ASN A 10 -18.98 32.58 25.32
N GLN A 11 -18.15 33.38 25.98
CA GLN A 11 -16.82 33.73 25.49
C GLN A 11 -15.87 32.52 25.51
N SER A 12 -15.88 31.72 26.59
CA SER A 12 -15.05 30.50 26.65
C SER A 12 -15.43 29.49 25.56
N HIS A 13 -16.73 29.28 25.32
CA HIS A 13 -17.18 28.36 24.27
C HIS A 13 -16.79 28.84 22.85
N MET A 14 -16.77 30.15 22.62
CA MET A 14 -16.34 30.73 21.34
C MET A 14 -14.83 30.58 21.12
N ILE A 15 -14.02 30.73 22.17
CA ILE A 15 -12.57 30.50 22.13
C ILE A 15 -12.29 29.01 21.86
N ASP A 16 -12.92 28.09 22.61
CA ASP A 16 -12.74 26.64 22.43
C ASP A 16 -13.10 26.18 21.01
N THR A 17 -14.16 26.76 20.43
CA THR A 17 -14.57 26.46 19.05
C THR A 17 -13.54 26.98 18.05
N THR A 18 -12.98 28.17 18.26
CA THR A 18 -11.96 28.76 17.39
C THR A 18 -10.68 27.93 17.38
N ASP A 19 -10.19 27.53 18.55
CA ASP A 19 -9.02 26.67 18.69
C ASP A 19 -9.23 25.29 18.01
N CYS A 20 -10.44 24.73 18.16
CA CYS A 20 -10.79 23.49 17.47
C CYS A 20 -10.78 23.65 15.93
N LEU A 21 -11.17 24.81 15.40
CA LEU A 21 -11.15 25.07 13.96
C LEU A 21 -9.73 25.25 13.41
N GLU A 22 -8.86 25.92 14.17
CA GLU A 22 -7.43 26.02 13.82
C GLU A 22 -6.79 24.63 13.79
N ALA A 23 -7.07 23.80 14.80
CA ALA A 23 -6.64 22.41 14.86
C ALA A 23 -7.14 21.60 13.64
N VAL A 24 -8.40 21.78 13.22
CA VAL A 24 -8.93 21.16 11.99
C VAL A 24 -8.12 21.54 10.75
N GLY A 25 -7.70 22.80 10.64
CA GLY A 25 -6.83 23.28 9.57
C GLY A 25 -5.50 22.53 9.52
N VAL A 26 -4.83 22.41 10.66
CA VAL A 26 -3.55 21.71 10.82
C VAL A 26 -3.70 20.23 10.46
N PHE A 27 -4.68 19.53 11.06
CA PHE A 27 -4.89 18.10 10.80
C PHE A 27 -5.33 17.83 9.36
N ARG A 28 -6.00 18.78 8.70
CA ARG A 28 -6.33 18.68 7.28
C ARG A 28 -5.09 18.69 6.40
N GLY A 29 -4.11 19.54 6.69
CA GLY A 29 -2.84 19.57 5.97
C GLY A 29 -2.07 18.26 6.14
N TRP A 30 -1.85 17.85 7.40
CA TRP A 30 -1.07 16.66 7.72
C TRP A 30 -1.69 15.36 7.20
N LYS A 31 -3.00 15.16 7.34
CA LYS A 31 -3.66 13.95 6.82
C LYS A 31 -3.51 13.84 5.30
N ASN A 32 -3.58 14.95 4.57
CA ASN A 32 -3.43 14.96 3.11
C ASN A 32 -1.98 14.65 2.71
N PHE A 33 -1.01 15.20 3.45
CA PHE A 33 0.40 14.91 3.25
C PHE A 33 0.70 13.41 3.49
N PHE A 34 0.27 12.85 4.61
CA PHE A 34 0.45 11.43 4.90
C PHE A 34 -0.27 10.52 3.89
N PHE A 35 -1.50 10.89 3.49
CA PHE A 35 -2.22 10.16 2.44
C PHE A 35 -1.44 10.13 1.13
N LEU A 36 -0.92 11.27 0.68
CA LEU A 36 -0.14 11.36 -0.55
C LEU A 36 1.12 10.50 -0.46
N LEU A 37 1.79 10.52 0.68
CA LEU A 37 2.98 9.72 0.92
C LEU A 37 2.67 8.21 0.89
N VAL A 38 1.58 7.77 1.55
CA VAL A 38 1.08 6.38 1.46
C VAL A 38 0.82 5.97 0.01
N VAL A 39 0.14 6.82 -0.77
CA VAL A 39 -0.13 6.55 -2.19
C VAL A 39 1.16 6.43 -3.00
N ILE A 40 2.14 7.32 -2.79
CA ILE A 40 3.44 7.23 -3.46
C ILE A 40 4.13 5.93 -3.12
N CYS A 41 4.18 5.54 -1.84
CA CYS A 41 4.78 4.28 -1.42
C CYS A 41 4.09 3.07 -2.07
N LEU A 42 2.76 3.03 -2.07
CA LEU A 42 1.98 1.98 -2.73
C LEU A 42 2.29 1.91 -4.23
N LEU A 43 2.42 3.05 -4.91
CA LEU A 43 2.78 3.08 -6.33
C LEU A 43 4.21 2.59 -6.57
N LEU A 44 5.17 2.99 -5.73
CA LEU A 44 6.56 2.54 -5.84
C LEU A 44 6.69 1.03 -5.65
N ILE A 45 5.99 0.45 -4.67
CA ILE A 45 5.93 -1.00 -4.45
C ILE A 45 5.36 -1.68 -5.70
N GLN A 46 4.25 -1.17 -6.24
CA GLN A 46 3.62 -1.76 -7.42
C GLN A 46 4.52 -1.67 -8.66
N VAL A 47 5.25 -0.57 -8.85
CA VAL A 47 6.24 -0.43 -9.93
C VAL A 47 7.38 -1.43 -9.75
N SER A 48 7.91 -1.59 -8.54
CA SER A 48 8.94 -2.60 -8.25
C SER A 48 8.45 -4.02 -8.55
N PHE A 49 7.21 -4.35 -8.20
CA PHE A 49 6.58 -5.62 -8.57
C PHE A 49 6.56 -5.84 -10.09
N TRP A 50 6.10 -4.84 -10.86
CA TRP A 50 6.02 -4.95 -12.32
C TRP A 50 7.40 -5.02 -12.98
N LEU A 51 8.40 -4.30 -12.47
CA LEU A 51 9.78 -4.38 -12.95
C LEU A 51 10.32 -5.82 -12.86
N VAL A 52 10.05 -6.49 -11.76
CA VAL A 52 10.46 -7.89 -11.55
C VAL A 52 9.63 -8.84 -12.42
N ASN A 53 8.29 -8.69 -12.43
CA ASN A 53 7.40 -9.59 -13.17
C ASN A 53 7.56 -9.50 -14.70
N LEU A 54 7.93 -8.35 -15.25
CA LEU A 54 8.21 -8.18 -16.69
C LEU A 54 9.62 -8.64 -17.09
N GLY A 55 10.45 -9.09 -16.13
CA GLY A 55 11.81 -9.55 -16.39
C GLY A 55 12.79 -8.42 -16.74
N PHE A 56 12.47 -7.17 -16.36
CA PHE A 56 13.42 -6.07 -16.51
C PHE A 56 14.59 -6.17 -15.53
N VAL A 57 14.42 -6.90 -14.43
CA VAL A 57 15.47 -7.16 -13.43
C VAL A 57 15.63 -8.66 -13.25
N ALA A 58 16.83 -9.16 -13.49
CA ALA A 58 17.15 -10.57 -13.24
C ALA A 58 17.29 -10.79 -11.73
N ILE A 59 16.45 -11.65 -11.17
CA ILE A 59 16.65 -12.17 -9.81
C ILE A 59 17.87 -13.08 -9.86
N PRO A 60 18.90 -12.87 -9.03
CA PRO A 60 20.01 -13.81 -8.90
C PRO A 60 19.41 -15.17 -8.57
N GLN A 61 19.58 -16.15 -9.45
CA GLN A 61 19.26 -17.53 -9.13
C GLN A 61 20.12 -17.87 -7.92
N VAL A 62 19.50 -18.20 -6.78
CA VAL A 62 20.21 -18.91 -5.72
C VAL A 62 20.81 -20.13 -6.41
N PRO A 63 22.14 -20.38 -6.29
CA PRO A 63 22.72 -21.58 -6.87
C PRO A 63 21.93 -22.76 -6.36
N VAL A 64 21.15 -23.39 -7.24
CA VAL A 64 20.71 -24.75 -7.02
C VAL A 64 22.02 -25.50 -6.96
N ASP A 65 22.37 -26.03 -5.78
CA ASP A 65 23.48 -26.96 -5.64
C ASP A 65 23.40 -27.95 -6.80
N PRO A 66 24.50 -28.15 -7.57
CA PRO A 66 24.43 -28.93 -8.78
C PRO A 66 23.86 -30.31 -8.46
N LEU A 67 22.65 -30.55 -8.98
CA LEU A 67 22.07 -31.87 -9.10
C LEU A 67 23.18 -32.79 -9.62
N THR A 68 23.45 -33.85 -8.88
CA THR A 68 24.54 -34.78 -9.15
C THR A 68 24.42 -35.23 -10.61
N ASP A 69 25.54 -35.25 -11.35
CA ASP A 69 25.61 -35.51 -12.81
C ASP A 69 24.82 -36.75 -13.29
N SER A 70 24.40 -37.63 -12.39
CA SER A 70 23.56 -38.79 -12.68
C SER A 70 22.10 -38.45 -13.05
N GLU A 71 21.51 -37.36 -12.53
CA GLU A 71 20.10 -37.02 -12.85
C GLU A 71 19.96 -36.29 -14.19
N VAL A 72 20.98 -35.52 -14.59
CA VAL A 72 21.03 -34.79 -15.87
C VAL A 72 21.13 -35.76 -17.05
N VAL A 73 21.91 -36.84 -16.90
CA VAL A 73 22.05 -37.89 -17.94
C VAL A 73 20.75 -38.68 -18.13
N GLN A 74 20.01 -38.92 -17.05
CA GLN A 74 18.77 -39.70 -17.11
C GLN A 74 17.58 -38.89 -17.67
N ALA A 75 17.54 -37.58 -17.39
CA ALA A 75 16.57 -36.67 -18.01
C ALA A 75 16.87 -36.39 -19.50
N ALA A 76 18.16 -36.31 -19.88
CA ALA A 76 18.57 -36.14 -21.27
C ALA A 76 18.27 -37.39 -22.13
N ALA A 77 18.44 -38.59 -21.57
CA ALA A 77 18.08 -39.84 -22.25
C ALA A 77 16.57 -39.98 -22.47
N ALA A 78 15.74 -39.47 -21.54
CA ALA A 78 14.28 -39.46 -21.68
C ALA A 78 13.79 -38.43 -22.73
N GLN A 79 14.42 -37.25 -22.82
CA GLN A 79 14.04 -36.21 -23.78
C GLN A 79 14.49 -36.50 -25.22
N ALA A 80 15.58 -37.26 -25.40
CA ALA A 80 16.08 -37.64 -26.72
C ALA A 80 15.17 -38.61 -27.49
N MET A 81 14.25 -39.31 -26.81
CA MET A 81 13.30 -40.23 -27.47
C MET A 81 12.00 -39.55 -27.95
N THR A 82 11.72 -38.31 -27.55
CA THR A 82 10.45 -37.61 -27.88
C THR A 82 10.60 -36.41 -28.82
N ALA A 83 11.82 -36.02 -29.20
CA ALA A 83 12.09 -34.80 -29.96
C ALA A 83 12.27 -35.00 -31.49
N ALA A 84 11.56 -35.98 -32.08
CA ALA A 84 11.48 -36.11 -33.53
C ALA A 84 10.20 -35.44 -34.06
N GLY A 85 10.25 -34.12 -34.25
CA GLY A 85 9.27 -33.37 -35.02
C GLY A 85 8.53 -32.29 -34.24
N GLU A 86 9.08 -31.07 -34.21
CA GLU A 86 8.37 -29.82 -34.49
C GLU A 86 9.43 -28.69 -34.55
N ALA A 87 9.43 -27.88 -35.61
CA ALA A 87 10.37 -26.80 -35.83
C ALA A 87 10.11 -25.60 -34.88
N PRO A 88 11.13 -24.79 -34.51
CA PRO A 88 10.96 -23.70 -33.57
C PRO A 88 10.39 -22.44 -34.24
N ALA A 89 9.23 -21.97 -33.77
CA ALA A 89 8.66 -20.68 -34.12
C ALA A 89 9.44 -19.53 -33.46
N PRO A 90 9.66 -18.38 -34.14
CA PRO A 90 10.47 -17.30 -33.59
C PRO A 90 9.65 -16.42 -32.63
N ALA A 91 10.05 -16.36 -31.37
CA ALA A 91 9.51 -15.40 -30.41
C ALA A 91 10.14 -14.01 -30.64
N VAL A 92 9.50 -13.17 -31.44
CA VAL A 92 9.85 -11.74 -31.53
C VAL A 92 9.13 -11.02 -30.38
N GLN A 93 9.76 -10.96 -29.21
CA GLN A 93 9.38 -10.02 -28.15
C GLN A 93 10.17 -8.71 -28.35
N SER A 94 9.50 -7.69 -28.88
CA SER A 94 10.06 -6.35 -29.01
C SER A 94 10.23 -5.71 -27.63
N LYS A 95 11.42 -5.87 -27.03
CA LYS A 95 11.81 -5.19 -25.79
C LYS A 95 11.86 -3.68 -26.04
N ILE A 96 10.92 -2.94 -25.46
CA ILE A 96 11.02 -1.48 -25.32
C ILE A 96 12.22 -1.22 -24.39
N ARG A 97 13.36 -0.81 -24.96
CA ARG A 97 14.60 -0.54 -24.22
C ARG A 97 14.60 0.90 -23.72
N LEU A 98 14.25 1.08 -22.45
CA LEU A 98 14.45 2.35 -21.74
C LEU A 98 15.86 2.35 -21.12
N PRO A 99 16.72 3.34 -21.43
CA PRO A 99 18.12 3.37 -20.98
C PRO A 99 18.29 3.50 -19.45
N LEU A 100 17.23 3.91 -18.73
CA LEU A 100 17.22 3.97 -17.27
C LEU A 100 17.17 2.58 -16.62
N VAL A 101 16.66 1.58 -17.33
CA VAL A 101 16.37 0.24 -16.80
C VAL A 101 17.59 -0.70 -16.92
N GLU A 102 18.51 -0.44 -17.86
CA GLU A 102 19.73 -1.26 -18.04
C GLU A 102 20.70 -1.19 -16.86
N LYS A 103 20.61 -0.16 -16.02
CA LYS A 103 21.42 -0.04 -14.78
C LYS A 103 20.71 -0.56 -13.53
N LEU A 104 19.46 -1.01 -13.65
CA LEU A 104 18.66 -1.43 -12.50
C LEU A 104 19.05 -2.84 -12.07
N THR A 105 19.84 -2.94 -11.00
CA THR A 105 20.26 -4.22 -10.41
C THR A 105 19.23 -4.72 -9.39
N TRP A 106 19.21 -6.03 -9.15
CA TRP A 106 18.38 -6.64 -8.10
C TRP A 106 18.59 -6.01 -6.72
N GLU A 107 19.83 -5.66 -6.38
CA GLU A 107 20.17 -4.99 -5.12
C GLU A 107 19.46 -3.65 -4.95
N HIS A 108 19.31 -2.88 -6.04
CA HIS A 108 18.60 -1.60 -6.01
C HIS A 108 17.11 -1.82 -5.72
N VAL A 109 16.48 -2.79 -6.39
CA VAL A 109 15.06 -3.11 -6.19
C VAL A 109 14.81 -3.62 -4.77
N LYS A 110 15.68 -4.52 -4.27
CA LYS A 110 15.63 -5.03 -2.90
C LYS A 110 15.62 -3.89 -1.88
N ARG A 111 16.62 -3.01 -1.95
CA ARG A 111 16.76 -1.87 -1.04
C ARG A 111 15.58 -0.91 -1.16
N THR A 112 15.09 -0.66 -2.37
CA THR A 112 13.92 0.19 -2.59
C THR A 112 12.68 -0.40 -1.92
N ILE A 113 12.40 -1.70 -2.07
CA ILE A 113 11.25 -2.35 -1.42
C ILE A 113 11.36 -2.23 0.10
N GLU A 114 12.52 -2.57 0.68
CA GLU A 114 12.72 -2.51 2.15
C GLU A 114 12.51 -1.10 2.71
N VAL A 115 13.08 -0.07 2.06
CA VAL A 115 12.91 1.32 2.49
C VAL A 115 11.47 1.79 2.30
N VAL A 116 10.87 1.49 1.15
CA VAL A 116 9.50 1.95 0.84
C VAL A 116 8.49 1.28 1.75
N ASP A 117 8.64 -0.01 2.08
CA ASP A 117 7.78 -0.74 3.02
C ASP A 117 7.87 -0.15 4.44
N GLY A 118 9.09 0.11 4.92
CA GLY A 118 9.28 0.75 6.22
C GLY A 118 8.61 2.12 6.29
N VAL A 119 8.81 2.94 5.26
CA VAL A 119 8.18 4.27 5.15
C VAL A 119 6.65 4.14 5.01
N LEU A 120 6.14 3.17 4.25
CA LEU A 120 4.71 2.92 4.08
C LEU A 120 4.04 2.61 5.43
N ILE A 121 4.61 1.70 6.21
CA ILE A 121 4.04 1.30 7.51
C ILE A 121 4.03 2.50 8.46
N LEU A 122 5.14 3.22 8.58
CA LEU A 122 5.24 4.40 9.45
C LEU A 122 4.22 5.47 9.06
N THR A 123 4.13 5.78 7.77
CA THR A 123 3.23 6.84 7.28
C THR A 123 1.77 6.43 7.28
N ALA A 124 1.45 5.16 7.07
CA ALA A 124 0.11 4.62 7.26
C ALA A 124 -0.35 4.72 8.73
N GLY A 125 0.57 4.48 9.68
CA GLY A 125 0.33 4.70 11.10
C GLY A 125 0.07 6.17 11.43
N LEU A 126 0.92 7.08 10.95
CA LEU A 126 0.74 8.53 11.10
C LEU A 126 -0.56 9.04 10.46
N PHE A 127 -0.95 8.48 9.31
CA PHE A 127 -2.23 8.77 8.67
C PHE A 127 -3.41 8.36 9.57
N CYS A 128 -3.36 7.17 10.16
CA CYS A 128 -4.39 6.72 11.11
C CYS A 128 -4.48 7.62 12.34
N LEU A 129 -3.33 8.02 12.90
CA LEU A 129 -3.28 8.96 14.03
C LEU A 129 -3.86 10.33 13.66
N ALA A 130 -3.52 10.87 12.48
CA ALA A 130 -4.09 12.12 12.00
C ALA A 130 -5.62 12.04 11.86
N MET A 131 -6.13 10.90 11.40
CA MET A 131 -7.58 10.65 11.29
C MET A 131 -8.24 10.48 12.66
N PHE A 132 -7.56 9.85 13.62
CA PHE A 132 -7.99 9.73 15.01
C PHE A 132 -8.08 11.10 15.70
N PHE A 133 -7.03 11.93 15.59
CA PHE A 133 -7.07 13.28 16.13
C PHE A 133 -8.14 14.15 15.47
N SER A 134 -8.33 14.03 14.15
CA SER A 134 -9.43 14.71 13.45
C SER A 134 -10.80 14.32 13.99
N LEU A 135 -10.99 13.03 14.32
CA LEU A 135 -12.20 12.54 14.99
C LEU A 135 -12.33 13.14 16.39
N MET A 136 -11.27 13.15 17.19
CA MET A 136 -11.28 13.72 18.55
C MET A 136 -11.59 15.21 18.57
N VAL A 137 -10.93 16.01 17.72
CA VAL A 137 -11.22 17.44 17.57
C VAL A 137 -12.68 17.66 17.17
N SER A 138 -13.24 16.81 16.31
CA SER A 138 -14.66 16.89 15.91
C SER A 138 -15.62 16.57 17.05
N LEU A 139 -15.26 15.65 17.94
CA LEU A 139 -16.06 15.29 19.11
C LEU A 139 -16.04 16.40 20.16
N ILE A 140 -14.86 16.94 20.45
CA ILE A 140 -14.64 18.01 21.44
C ILE A 140 -15.28 19.31 20.96
N GLY A 141 -14.95 19.75 19.74
CA GLY A 141 -15.47 21.00 19.17
C GLY A 141 -16.92 20.90 18.66
N ARG A 142 -17.56 19.73 18.75
CA ARG A 142 -18.94 19.47 18.29
C ARG A 142 -19.20 19.98 16.86
N LEU A 143 -18.19 19.91 16.00
CA LEU A 143 -18.12 20.58 14.69
C LEU A 143 -19.04 19.96 13.62
N GLY A 144 -19.76 18.89 13.96
CA GLY A 144 -20.63 18.15 13.05
C GLY A 144 -19.84 17.24 12.10
N GLY A 145 -20.55 16.53 11.21
CA GLY A 145 -19.91 15.61 10.24
C GLY A 145 -19.27 14.36 10.86
N ILE A 146 -19.54 14.07 12.14
CA ILE A 146 -18.94 12.97 12.92
C ILE A 146 -19.08 11.62 12.21
N ASN A 147 -20.24 11.34 11.59
CA ASN A 147 -20.46 10.09 10.84
C ASN A 147 -19.45 9.91 9.69
N HIS A 148 -19.06 10.98 9.00
CA HIS A 148 -18.10 10.90 7.91
C HIS A 148 -16.69 10.64 8.42
N ILE A 149 -16.24 11.36 9.46
CA ILE A 149 -14.89 11.21 9.99
C ILE A 149 -14.71 9.89 10.75
N ALA A 150 -15.71 9.43 11.52
CA ALA A 150 -15.66 8.16 12.21
C ALA A 150 -15.52 6.99 11.22
N ARG A 151 -16.35 6.96 10.16
CA ARG A 151 -16.23 5.94 9.10
C ARG A 151 -14.90 6.03 8.35
N ALA A 152 -14.35 7.22 8.18
CA ALA A 152 -13.07 7.42 7.52
C ALA A 152 -11.92 6.88 8.38
N PHE A 153 -11.97 7.11 9.69
CA PHE A 153 -11.03 6.58 10.68
C PHE A 153 -11.03 5.04 10.72
N PHE A 154 -12.21 4.40 10.80
CA PHE A 154 -12.27 2.93 10.76
C PHE A 154 -11.72 2.35 9.46
N LEU A 155 -12.00 2.99 8.31
CA LEU A 155 -11.40 2.56 7.04
C LEU A 155 -9.88 2.71 7.03
N SER A 156 -9.33 3.79 7.61
CA SER A 156 -7.87 3.94 7.72
C SER A 156 -7.26 2.90 8.65
N LEU A 157 -7.94 2.54 9.75
CA LEU A 157 -7.47 1.46 10.63
C LEU A 157 -7.44 0.11 9.91
N ILE A 158 -8.51 -0.24 9.19
CA ILE A 158 -8.55 -1.48 8.40
C ILE A 158 -7.42 -1.46 7.36
N MET A 159 -7.25 -0.35 6.65
CA MET A 159 -6.14 -0.19 5.70
C MET A 159 -4.78 -0.40 6.37
N PHE A 160 -4.53 0.20 7.54
CA PHE A 160 -3.26 0.04 8.26
C PHE A 160 -3.02 -1.41 8.68
N VAL A 161 -4.05 -2.08 9.18
CA VAL A 161 -3.98 -3.52 9.49
C VAL A 161 -3.62 -4.33 8.24
N LEU A 162 -4.21 -4.05 7.08
CA LEU A 162 -3.87 -4.80 5.85
C LEU A 162 -2.48 -4.45 5.29
N VAL A 163 -1.94 -3.26 5.60
CA VAL A 163 -0.59 -2.85 5.18
C VAL A 163 0.50 -3.60 5.95
N VAL A 164 0.30 -3.80 7.26
CA VAL A 164 1.30 -4.42 8.14
C VAL A 164 1.58 -5.87 7.72
N PRO A 165 2.86 -6.27 7.54
CA PRO A 165 3.25 -7.63 7.18
C PRO A 165 3.21 -8.55 8.41
N TRP A 166 2.00 -9.00 8.79
CA TRP A 166 1.79 -9.86 9.97
C TRP A 166 2.57 -11.19 9.91
N GLN A 167 2.89 -11.66 8.70
CA GLN A 167 3.70 -12.84 8.48
C GLN A 167 5.11 -12.72 9.08
N GLU A 168 5.72 -11.53 9.02
CA GLU A 168 7.06 -11.28 9.58
C GLU A 168 7.00 -10.88 11.06
N VAL A 169 5.96 -10.13 11.45
CA VAL A 169 5.88 -9.57 12.80
C VAL A 169 5.48 -10.62 13.85
N ILE A 170 4.57 -11.54 13.51
CA ILE A 170 3.97 -12.48 14.48
C ILE A 170 4.03 -13.94 13.97
N GLY A 171 4.62 -14.20 12.80
CA GLY A 171 4.59 -15.53 12.19
C GLY A 171 3.17 -15.99 11.83
N SER A 172 2.25 -15.04 11.63
CA SER A 172 0.85 -15.31 11.34
C SER A 172 0.66 -15.78 9.89
N SER A 173 -0.39 -16.56 9.64
CA SER A 173 -0.84 -16.88 8.27
C SER A 173 -1.52 -15.70 7.57
N VAL A 174 -1.83 -14.61 8.30
CA VAL A 174 -2.40 -13.40 7.71
C VAL A 174 -1.31 -12.64 6.97
N ILE A 175 -1.57 -12.33 5.71
CA ILE A 175 -0.59 -11.72 4.83
C ILE A 175 -0.85 -10.21 4.71
N GLY A 176 0.20 -9.39 4.86
CA GLY A 176 0.16 -7.92 4.69
C GLY A 176 0.51 -7.45 3.28
N VAL A 177 0.15 -6.23 2.88
CA VAL A 177 0.51 -5.67 1.55
C VAL A 177 2.01 -5.48 1.42
N ALA A 178 2.68 -5.02 2.47
CA ALA A 178 4.14 -5.01 2.51
C ALA A 178 4.67 -6.45 2.37
N TYR A 179 5.72 -6.62 1.58
CA TYR A 179 6.26 -7.94 1.26
C TYR A 179 7.78 -7.88 1.24
N THR A 180 8.41 -8.96 1.68
CA THR A 180 9.87 -9.02 1.64
C THR A 180 10.36 -9.30 0.22
N PRO A 181 11.55 -8.80 -0.16
CA PRO A 181 12.14 -9.13 -1.46
C PRO A 181 12.35 -10.64 -1.66
N ALA A 182 12.60 -11.37 -0.57
CA ALA A 182 12.71 -12.82 -0.57
C ALA A 182 11.37 -13.51 -0.85
N GLU A 183 10.28 -13.02 -0.26
CA GLU A 183 8.91 -13.49 -0.57
C GLU A 183 8.63 -13.31 -2.07
N LEU A 184 8.89 -12.12 -2.62
CA LEU A 184 8.70 -11.86 -4.05
C LEU A 184 9.50 -12.84 -4.93
N ALA A 185 10.77 -13.06 -4.62
CA ALA A 185 11.62 -13.98 -5.39
C ALA A 185 11.10 -15.41 -5.37
N LYS A 186 10.68 -15.91 -4.20
CA LYS A 186 10.09 -17.25 -4.06
C LYS A 186 8.83 -17.41 -4.92
N TRP A 187 7.92 -16.47 -4.82
CA TRP A 187 6.65 -16.51 -5.55
C TRP A 187 6.82 -16.38 -7.07
N VAL A 188 7.84 -15.66 -7.53
CA VAL A 188 8.19 -15.57 -8.96
C VAL A 188 8.68 -16.92 -9.49
N SER A 189 9.52 -17.64 -8.73
CA SER A 189 9.98 -18.98 -9.10
C SER A 189 8.84 -20.00 -9.13
N ASP A 190 7.94 -19.94 -8.14
CA ASP A 190 6.81 -20.88 -8.01
C ASP A 190 5.65 -20.60 -9.00
N LYS A 191 5.63 -19.42 -9.63
CA LYS A 191 4.56 -18.99 -10.56
C LYS A 191 4.31 -19.99 -11.69
N GLY A 192 5.37 -20.63 -12.20
CA GLY A 192 5.32 -21.56 -13.34
C GLY A 192 4.75 -22.95 -13.02
N SER A 193 4.52 -23.27 -11.74
CA SER A 193 4.10 -24.61 -11.31
C SER A 193 2.63 -24.97 -11.61
N GLY A 194 1.78 -23.97 -11.91
CA GLY A 194 0.39 -24.21 -12.31
C GLY A 194 -0.51 -22.97 -12.27
N LEU A 195 -1.73 -23.11 -12.82
CA LEU A 195 -2.73 -22.04 -12.91
C LEU A 195 -3.08 -21.46 -11.52
N THR A 196 -3.28 -22.31 -10.52
CA THR A 196 -3.63 -21.89 -9.16
C THR A 196 -2.55 -21.02 -8.53
N HIS A 197 -1.27 -21.39 -8.68
CA HIS A 197 -0.14 -20.58 -8.18
C HIS A 197 -0.04 -19.23 -8.90
N THR A 198 -0.31 -19.21 -10.20
CA THR A 198 -0.39 -17.95 -10.97
C THR A 198 -1.52 -17.04 -10.48
N ILE A 199 -2.71 -17.59 -10.21
CA ILE A 199 -3.84 -16.81 -9.69
C ILE A 199 -3.52 -16.26 -8.30
N LEU A 200 -3.01 -17.09 -7.40
CA LEU A 200 -2.62 -16.69 -6.04
C LEU A 200 -1.53 -15.62 -6.07
N TYR A 201 -0.55 -15.73 -6.98
CA TYR A 201 0.49 -14.73 -7.21
C TYR A 201 -0.12 -13.35 -7.52
N TYR A 202 -0.96 -13.24 -8.55
CA TYR A 202 -1.55 -11.96 -8.93
C TYR A 202 -2.54 -11.43 -7.89
N LEU A 203 -3.28 -12.31 -7.21
CA LEU A 203 -4.17 -11.92 -6.12
C LEU A 203 -3.40 -11.35 -4.93
N ARG A 204 -2.27 -11.97 -4.56
CA ARG A 204 -1.38 -11.57 -3.46
C ARG A 204 -0.74 -10.20 -3.70
N PHE A 205 -0.13 -10.00 -4.86
CA PHE A 205 0.66 -8.78 -5.13
C PHE A 205 -0.15 -7.66 -5.78
N GLY A 206 -1.11 -8.00 -6.66
CA GLY A 206 -1.94 -7.00 -7.35
C GLY A 206 -3.30 -6.80 -6.68
N GLY A 207 -4.00 -7.89 -6.36
CA GLY A 207 -5.34 -7.84 -5.78
C GLY A 207 -5.36 -7.20 -4.39
N TYR A 208 -4.46 -7.63 -3.51
CA TYR A 208 -4.38 -7.11 -2.14
C TYR A 208 -3.90 -5.66 -2.10
N TRP A 209 -2.94 -5.31 -2.94
CA TRP A 209 -2.55 -3.91 -3.17
C TRP A 209 -3.73 -3.04 -3.60
N PHE A 210 -4.51 -3.51 -4.59
CA PHE A 210 -5.68 -2.78 -5.09
C PHE A 210 -6.72 -2.55 -3.99
N LEU A 211 -6.98 -3.56 -3.16
CA LEU A 211 -7.87 -3.45 -2.02
C LEU A 211 -7.43 -2.33 -1.06
N VAL A 212 -6.14 -2.28 -0.71
CA VAL A 212 -5.59 -1.24 0.18
C VAL A 212 -5.68 0.15 -0.45
N VAL A 213 -5.40 0.29 -1.74
CA VAL A 213 -5.58 1.56 -2.47
C VAL A 213 -7.03 2.02 -2.42
N VAL A 214 -7.99 1.13 -2.67
CA VAL A 214 -9.42 1.43 -2.59
C VAL A 214 -9.80 1.90 -1.19
N LEU A 215 -9.34 1.21 -0.15
CA LEU A 215 -9.61 1.60 1.24
C LEU A 215 -9.01 2.97 1.59
N ALA A 216 -7.78 3.24 1.15
CA ALA A 216 -7.13 4.54 1.33
C ALA A 216 -7.93 5.66 0.66
N ILE A 217 -8.35 5.48 -0.60
CA ILE A 217 -9.18 6.45 -1.34
C ILE A 217 -10.53 6.64 -0.65
N MET A 218 -11.19 5.57 -0.21
CA MET A 218 -12.48 5.64 0.48
C MET A 218 -12.37 6.37 1.82
N SER A 219 -11.31 6.11 2.59
CA SER A 219 -11.01 6.81 3.83
C SER A 219 -10.82 8.31 3.56
N GLN A 220 -9.97 8.65 2.60
CA GLN A 220 -9.68 10.04 2.26
C GLN A 220 -10.89 10.80 1.68
N ALA A 221 -11.68 10.16 0.81
CA ALA A 221 -12.89 10.75 0.25
C ALA A 221 -13.93 11.08 1.33
N ARG A 222 -14.08 10.21 2.34
CA ARG A 222 -14.97 10.48 3.48
C ARG A 222 -14.43 11.56 4.39
N SER A 223 -13.11 11.60 4.62
CA SER A 223 -12.46 12.69 5.34
C SER A 223 -12.66 14.03 4.63
N ALA A 224 -12.60 14.08 3.30
CA ALA A 224 -12.90 15.28 2.54
C ALA A 224 -14.37 15.73 2.68
N ARG A 225 -15.33 14.77 2.72
CA ARG A 225 -16.74 15.07 3.00
C ARG A 225 -16.95 15.64 4.41
N TRP A 226 -16.21 15.15 5.40
CA TRP A 226 -16.21 15.71 6.74
C TRP A 226 -15.76 17.17 6.74
N THR A 227 -14.63 17.49 6.11
CA THR A 227 -14.17 18.88 5.99
C THR A 227 -15.20 19.77 5.30
N LYS A 228 -15.83 19.27 4.23
CA LYS A 228 -16.90 20.00 3.53
C LYS A 228 -18.11 20.25 4.43
N ALA A 229 -18.46 19.29 5.30
CA ALA A 229 -19.56 19.43 6.24
C ALA A 229 -19.27 20.48 7.33
N ILE A 230 -18.03 20.57 7.81
CA ILE A 230 -17.59 21.63 8.74
C ILE A 230 -17.67 22.99 8.06
N LEU A 231 -17.08 23.14 6.87
CA LEU A 231 -17.02 24.43 6.18
C LEU A 231 -18.40 25.00 5.84
N ARG A 232 -19.34 24.14 5.43
CA ARG A 232 -20.74 24.56 5.22
C ARG A 232 -21.42 25.06 6.51
N ARG A 233 -21.10 24.46 7.66
CA ARG A 233 -21.66 24.89 8.95
C ARG A 233 -21.10 26.24 9.40
N LEU A 234 -19.91 26.59 8.93
CA LEU A 234 -19.26 27.87 9.21
C LEU A 234 -19.60 28.94 8.16
N GLU A 235 -20.46 28.63 7.19
CA GLU A 235 -20.84 29.53 6.08
C GLU A 235 -19.66 30.07 5.25
N ILE A 236 -18.50 29.40 5.32
CA ILE A 236 -17.31 29.76 4.54
C ILE A 236 -17.46 29.30 3.07
N ILE A 237 -18.33 28.32 2.79
CA ILE A 237 -18.62 27.74 1.47
C ILE A 237 -20.10 27.38 1.34
#